data_AF-A0A2E3DA99-F1
#
_entry.id   AF-A0A2E3DA99-F1
#
_cell.length_a   1.000
_cell.length_b   1.000
_cell.length_c   1.000
_cell.angle_alpha   90.00
_cell.angle_beta   90.00
_cell.angle_gamma   90.00
#
_symmetry.space_group_name_H-M   'P 1'
#
loop_
_entity.id
_entity.type
_entity.pdbx_description
1 polymer ?
#
loop_
_entity_poly.entity_id
_entity_poly.type
_entity_poly.pdbx_seq_one_letter_code
_entity_poly.pdbx_strand_id
1 'polypeptide(L)'
;MIQITDVRDEETGKYVDVPRIARTIPFGYKAKDNDKDVLEPVLEELAALELARDYVKRFSLREVANWITTQTGRKISHVGLQKRLKHERIRKNKAEAYKKWARFAEIALKKAEELEKERIGAKI
;
A
#
# COMPACT_ATOMS: atom_id res chain seq x y z
N MET A 1 -11.36 -11.33 -1.40
CA MET A 1 -10.17 -10.69 -0.80
C MET A 1 -9.83 -9.48 -1.66
N ILE A 2 -9.66 -8.27 -1.09
CA ILE A 2 -9.29 -7.07 -1.86
C ILE A 2 -7.76 -7.00 -1.89
N GLN A 3 -7.19 -6.85 -3.07
CA GLN A 3 -5.74 -6.75 -3.26
C GLN A 3 -5.23 -5.40 -2.75
N ILE A 4 -4.09 -5.42 -2.06
CA ILE A 4 -3.44 -4.23 -1.53
C ILE A 4 -2.39 -3.75 -2.54
N THR A 5 -2.72 -2.77 -3.36
CA THR A 5 -2.04 -2.57 -4.65
C THR A 5 -1.23 -1.28 -4.80
N ASP A 6 -1.37 -0.27 -3.93
CA ASP A 6 -0.73 1.04 -4.18
C ASP A 6 0.78 0.96 -4.00
N VAL A 7 1.49 0.67 -5.08
CA VAL A 7 2.95 0.73 -5.19
C VAL A 7 3.31 1.99 -5.96
N ARG A 8 4.17 2.82 -5.36
CA ARG A 8 4.81 3.94 -6.03
C ARG A 8 6.26 3.60 -6.23
N ASP A 9 6.77 3.92 -7.41
CA ASP A 9 8.19 3.89 -7.72
C ASP A 9 8.91 4.91 -6.83
N GLU A 10 10.01 4.50 -6.20
CA GLU A 10 10.74 5.35 -5.24
C GLU A 10 11.55 6.46 -5.94
N GLU A 11 11.92 6.27 -7.20
CA GLU A 11 12.74 7.22 -7.97
C GLU A 11 11.87 8.25 -8.71
N THR A 12 10.74 7.80 -9.27
CA THR A 12 9.86 8.66 -10.08
C THR A 12 8.62 9.14 -9.34
N GLY A 13 8.28 8.53 -8.19
CA GLY A 13 7.07 8.83 -7.41
C GLY A 13 5.76 8.42 -8.09
N LYS A 14 5.83 7.80 -9.28
CA LYS A 14 4.67 7.41 -10.09
C LYS A 14 4.11 6.06 -9.63
N TYR A 15 2.82 5.85 -9.87
CA TYR A 15 2.21 4.54 -9.67
C TYR A 15 2.72 3.56 -10.72
N VAL A 16 3.05 2.35 -10.28
CA VAL A 16 3.53 1.28 -11.15
C VAL A 16 2.44 0.24 -11.40
N ASP A 17 2.60 -0.50 -12.49
CA ASP A 17 1.78 -1.65 -12.79
C ASP A 17 1.98 -2.75 -11.75
N VAL A 18 0.90 -3.46 -11.43
CA VAL A 18 0.92 -4.53 -10.42
C VAL A 18 0.31 -5.81 -10.97
N PRO A 19 0.85 -6.99 -10.62
CA PRO A 19 0.26 -8.24 -11.03
C PRO A 19 -1.11 -8.41 -10.38
N ARG A 20 -2.07 -8.98 -11.11
CA ARG A 20 -3.42 -9.28 -10.64
C ARG A 20 -3.41 -10.59 -9.87
N ILE A 21 -3.66 -10.52 -8.57
CA ILE A 21 -3.69 -11.69 -7.69
C ILE A 21 -5.13 -12.12 -7.42
N ALA A 22 -6.05 -11.15 -7.34
CA ALA A 22 -7.45 -11.41 -7.01
C ALA A 22 -8.37 -11.25 -8.22
N ARG A 23 -9.50 -11.98 -8.21
CA ARG A 23 -10.56 -11.84 -9.22
C ARG A 23 -11.12 -10.42 -9.28
N THR A 24 -11.31 -9.79 -8.13
CA THR A 24 -11.88 -8.43 -8.03
C THR A 24 -10.81 -7.39 -8.28
N ILE A 25 -11.01 -6.55 -9.30
CA ILE A 25 -10.13 -5.42 -9.60
C ILE A 25 -10.39 -4.32 -8.56
N PRO A 26 -9.36 -3.89 -7.80
CA PRO A 26 -9.51 -2.82 -6.82
C PRO A 26 -9.78 -1.48 -7.52
N PHE A 27 -10.47 -0.58 -6.81
CA PHE A 27 -10.64 0.81 -7.26
C PHE A 27 -9.29 1.54 -7.25
N GLY A 28 -9.03 2.33 -8.28
CA GLY A 28 -7.72 2.91 -8.59
C GLY A 28 -6.93 2.13 -9.66
N TYR A 29 -7.45 1.01 -10.14
CA TYR A 29 -6.79 0.13 -11.10
C TYR A 29 -7.76 -0.40 -12.16
N LYS A 30 -7.22 -0.69 -13.34
CA LYS A 30 -7.88 -1.39 -14.45
C LYS A 30 -6.99 -2.53 -14.93
N ALA A 31 -7.58 -3.57 -15.54
CA ALA A 31 -6.76 -4.60 -16.20
C ALA A 31 -6.17 -4.03 -17.50
N LYS A 32 -4.95 -4.42 -17.85
CA LYS A 32 -4.42 -4.09 -19.19
C LYS A 32 -5.26 -4.76 -20.26
N ASP A 33 -5.41 -4.07 -21.39
CA ASP A 33 -6.11 -4.64 -22.55
C ASP A 33 -5.31 -5.80 -23.15
N ASN A 34 -3.98 -5.69 -23.13
CA ASN A 34 -3.08 -6.70 -23.70
C ASN A 34 -2.79 -7.88 -22.75
N ASP A 35 -2.87 -7.64 -21.43
CA ASP A 35 -2.60 -8.66 -20.41
C ASP A 35 -3.52 -8.50 -19.19
N LYS A 36 -4.50 -9.40 -19.08
CA LYS A 36 -5.51 -9.36 -18.02
C LYS A 36 -4.96 -9.71 -16.63
N ASP A 37 -3.75 -10.25 -16.58
CA ASP A 37 -3.02 -10.58 -15.35
C ASP A 37 -2.18 -9.40 -14.85
N VAL A 38 -2.18 -8.26 -15.56
CA VAL A 38 -1.54 -7.01 -15.14
C VAL A 38 -2.59 -5.93 -14.91
N LEU A 39 -2.42 -5.18 -13.81
CA LEU A 39 -3.25 -4.04 -13.46
C LEU A 39 -2.50 -2.73 -13.69
N GLU A 40 -3.08 -1.87 -14.51
CA GLU A 40 -2.65 -0.49 -14.73
C GLU A 40 -3.28 0.46 -13.71
N PRO A 41 -2.51 1.41 -13.14
CA PRO A 41 -3.05 2.43 -12.25
C PRO A 41 -3.92 3.43 -13.02
N VAL A 42 -5.06 3.80 -12.44
CA VAL A 42 -5.94 4.85 -12.95
C VAL A 42 -5.73 6.10 -12.09
N LEU A 43 -4.97 7.07 -12.62
CA LEU A 43 -4.50 8.22 -11.84
C LEU A 43 -5.64 9.06 -11.24
N GLU A 44 -6.71 9.29 -11.99
CA GLU A 44 -7.88 10.06 -11.52
C GLU A 44 -8.57 9.37 -10.33
N GLU A 45 -8.77 8.05 -10.42
CA GLU A 45 -9.35 7.26 -9.34
C GLU A 45 -8.44 7.23 -8.10
N LEU A 46 -7.12 7.13 -8.31
CA LEU A 46 -6.14 7.13 -7.24
C LEU A 46 -6.07 8.50 -6.54
N ALA A 47 -6.08 9.59 -7.29
CA ALA A 47 -6.12 10.95 -6.75
C ALA A 47 -7.40 11.20 -5.94
N ALA A 48 -8.56 10.75 -6.44
CA ALA A 48 -9.82 10.81 -5.70
C ALA A 48 -9.77 10.01 -4.39
N LEU A 49 -9.12 8.83 -4.39
CA LEU A 49 -8.90 8.05 -3.17
C LEU A 49 -8.01 8.75 -2.15
N GLU A 50 -7.05 9.57 -2.59
CA GLU A 50 -6.21 10.37 -1.67
C GLU A 50 -7.04 11.43 -0.96
N LEU A 51 -7.82 12.21 -1.72
CA LEU A 51 -8.74 13.21 -1.15
C LEU A 51 -9.80 12.57 -0.25
N ALA A 52 -10.29 11.40 -0.62
CA ALA A 52 -11.25 10.64 0.18
C ALA A 52 -10.74 10.31 1.59
N ARG A 53 -9.42 10.14 1.80
CA ARG A 53 -8.86 9.89 3.15
C ARG A 53 -9.12 11.04 4.11
N ASP A 54 -9.12 12.26 3.61
CA ASP A 54 -9.40 13.44 4.41
C ASP A 54 -10.90 13.71 4.50
N TYR A 55 -11.66 13.46 3.44
CA TYR A 55 -13.10 13.68 3.44
C TYR A 55 -13.84 12.73 4.38
N VAL A 56 -13.38 11.49 4.53
CA VAL A 56 -13.98 10.52 5.48
C VAL A 56 -13.84 10.97 6.95
N LYS A 57 -12.99 11.95 7.25
CA LYS A 57 -12.90 12.55 8.60
C LYS A 57 -14.03 13.53 8.89
N ARG A 58 -14.66 14.10 7.85
CA ARG A 58 -15.66 15.18 7.96
C ARG A 58 -17.05 14.76 7.45
N PHE A 59 -17.10 13.86 6.49
CA PHE A 59 -18.31 13.40 5.81
C PHE A 59 -18.50 11.88 5.99
N SER A 60 -19.73 11.41 5.82
CA SER A 60 -20.03 9.99 5.91
C SER A 60 -19.42 9.21 4.73
N LEU A 61 -19.12 7.93 4.95
CA LEU A 61 -18.59 7.05 3.90
C LEU A 61 -19.50 6.97 2.66
N ARG A 62 -20.82 7.18 2.81
CA ARG A 62 -21.77 7.17 1.70
C ARG A 62 -21.65 8.44 0.87
N GLU A 63 -21.57 9.60 1.51
CA GLU A 63 -21.35 10.88 0.83
C GLU A 63 -20.02 10.89 0.08
N VAL A 64 -18.95 10.42 0.73
CA VAL A 64 -17.64 10.36 0.07
C VAL A 64 -17.65 9.35 -1.08
N ALA A 65 -18.31 8.20 -0.95
CA ALA A 65 -18.42 7.24 -2.05
C ALA A 65 -19.21 7.80 -3.24
N ASN A 66 -20.28 8.56 -2.98
CA ASN A 66 -21.04 9.26 -4.01
C ASN A 66 -20.17 10.33 -4.68
N TRP A 67 -19.43 11.12 -3.90
CA TRP A 67 -18.50 12.13 -4.42
C TRP A 67 -17.40 11.50 -5.30
N ILE A 68 -16.78 10.40 -4.87
CA ILE A 68 -15.79 9.69 -5.72
C ILE A 68 -16.44 9.24 -7.04
N THR A 69 -17.66 8.71 -6.95
CA THR A 69 -18.38 8.24 -8.14
C THR A 69 -18.70 9.40 -9.10
N THR A 70 -19.03 10.59 -8.59
CA THR A 70 -19.26 11.76 -9.44
C THR A 70 -17.98 12.31 -10.05
N GLN A 71 -16.85 12.26 -9.35
CA GLN A 71 -15.57 12.75 -9.87
C GLN A 71 -14.95 11.81 -10.91
N THR A 72 -15.05 10.50 -10.70
CA THR A 72 -14.31 9.48 -11.48
C THR A 72 -15.17 8.73 -12.50
N GLY A 73 -16.50 8.90 -12.44
CA GLY A 73 -17.47 8.14 -13.24
C GLY A 73 -17.61 6.66 -12.85
N ARG A 74 -16.66 6.09 -12.10
CA ARG A 74 -16.70 4.71 -11.62
C ARG A 74 -17.38 4.63 -10.26
N LYS A 75 -18.45 3.81 -10.18
CA LYS A 75 -19.17 3.59 -8.93
C LYS A 75 -18.33 2.82 -7.91
N ILE A 76 -18.20 3.37 -6.71
CA ILE A 76 -17.67 2.66 -5.54
C ILE A 76 -18.73 2.55 -4.45
N SER A 77 -18.88 1.38 -3.84
CA SER A 77 -19.78 1.24 -2.69
C SER A 77 -19.13 1.80 -1.43
N HIS A 78 -19.91 2.32 -0.49
CA HIS A 78 -19.39 2.82 0.79
C HIS A 78 -18.60 1.73 1.56
N VAL A 79 -19.04 0.46 1.48
CA VAL A 79 -18.32 -0.70 2.06
C VAL A 79 -17.01 -0.96 1.30
N GLY A 80 -17.03 -0.85 -0.03
CA GLY A 80 -15.84 -0.97 -0.87
C GLY A 80 -14.80 0.11 -0.56
N LEU A 81 -15.25 1.36 -0.41
CA LEU A 81 -14.42 2.49 0.01
C LEU A 81 -13.80 2.25 1.38
N GLN A 82 -14.62 1.85 2.36
CA GLN A 82 -14.13 1.54 3.71
C GLN A 82 -13.03 0.47 3.69
N LYS A 83 -13.25 -0.63 2.96
CA LYS A 83 -12.24 -1.69 2.83
C LYS A 83 -10.99 -1.18 2.11
N ARG A 84 -11.15 -0.38 1.05
CA ARG A 84 -10.02 0.18 0.29
C ARG A 84 -9.12 1.03 1.19
N LEU A 85 -9.71 1.94 1.97
CA LEU A 85 -8.98 2.78 2.92
C LEU A 85 -8.35 1.97 4.05
N LYS A 86 -9.08 0.97 4.59
CA LYS A 86 -8.58 0.11 5.67
C LYS A 86 -7.38 -0.73 5.23
N HIS A 87 -7.45 -1.36 4.06
CA HIS A 87 -6.38 -2.19 3.54
C HIS A 87 -5.10 -1.40 3.28
N GLU A 88 -5.24 -0.18 2.77
CA GLU A 88 -4.10 0.71 2.53
C GLU A 88 -3.42 1.15 3.84
N ARG A 89 -4.21 1.48 4.87
CA ARG A 89 -3.68 1.75 6.21
C ARG A 89 -2.93 0.54 6.77
N ILE A 90 -3.49 -0.67 6.63
CA ILE A 90 -2.84 -1.90 7.09
C ILE A 90 -1.52 -2.15 6.35
N ARG A 91 -1.46 -1.92 5.03
CA ARG A 91 -0.25 -2.03 4.22
C ARG A 91 0.89 -1.19 4.77
N LYS A 92 0.62 0.11 4.95
CA LYS A 92 1.61 1.08 5.44
C LYS A 92 2.12 0.67 6.82
N ASN A 93 1.22 0.29 7.73
CA ASN A 93 1.61 -0.16 9.07
C ASN A 93 2.47 -1.42 9.05
N LYS A 94 2.15 -2.42 8.20
CA LYS A 94 2.95 -3.63 8.06
C LYS A 94 4.34 -3.33 7.51
N ALA A 95 4.42 -2.51 6.45
CA ALA A 95 5.70 -2.11 5.86
C ALA A 95 6.61 -1.41 6.89
N GLU A 96 6.06 -0.47 7.66
CA GLU A 96 6.80 0.20 8.73
C GLU A 96 7.22 -0.74 9.85
N ALA A 97 6.36 -1.69 10.24
CA ALA A 97 6.70 -2.71 11.23
C ALA A 97 7.85 -3.61 10.75
N TYR A 98 7.83 -4.05 9.49
CA TYR A 98 8.91 -4.87 8.92
C TYR A 98 10.24 -4.11 8.83
N LYS A 99 10.22 -2.83 8.41
CA LYS A 99 11.42 -1.97 8.45
C LYS A 99 11.99 -1.86 9.85
N LYS A 100 11.14 -1.67 10.87
CA LYS A 100 11.55 -1.60 12.26
C LYS A 100 12.18 -2.92 12.74
N TRP A 101 11.58 -4.06 12.40
CA TRP A 101 12.15 -5.37 12.73
C TRP A 101 13.48 -5.64 12.02
N ALA A 102 13.60 -5.28 10.74
CA ALA A 102 14.85 -5.42 9.99
C ALA A 102 15.99 -4.61 10.64
N ARG A 103 15.73 -3.35 11.01
CA ARG A 103 16.70 -2.52 11.74
C ARG A 103 17.14 -3.15 13.06
N PHE A 104 16.20 -3.69 13.84
CA PHE A 104 16.54 -4.38 15.09
C PHE A 104 17.36 -5.65 14.86
N ALA A 105 17.03 -6.43 13.82
CA ALA A 105 17.80 -7.61 13.46
C ALA A 105 19.23 -7.24 13.03
N GLU A 106 19.41 -6.19 12.23
CA GLU A 106 20.73 -5.68 11.85
C GLU A 106 21.56 -5.22 13.05
N ILE A 107 20.93 -4.50 13.99
CA ILE A 107 21.60 -4.05 15.23
C ILE A 107 22.02 -5.26 16.08
N ALA A 108 21.12 -6.24 16.24
CA ALA A 108 21.40 -7.45 17.01
C ALA A 108 22.54 -8.26 16.38
N LEU A 109 22.56 -8.38 15.05
CA LEU A 109 23.62 -9.05 14.30
C LEU A 109 24.98 -8.34 14.50
N LYS A 110 25.02 -7.02 14.33
CA LYS A 110 26.24 -6.22 14.57
C LYS A 110 26.74 -6.38 16.00
N LYS A 111 25.85 -6.37 16.99
CA LYS A 111 26.22 -6.56 18.40
C LYS A 111 26.76 -7.96 18.66
N ALA A 112 26.20 -8.99 18.03
CA ALA A 112 26.71 -10.35 18.12
C ALA A 112 28.12 -10.47 17.52
N GLU A 113 28.35 -9.88 16.34
CA GLU A 113 29.67 -9.84 15.70
C GLU A 113 30.72 -9.10 16.55
N GLU A 114 30.36 -7.99 17.19
CA GLU A 114 31.25 -7.29 18.14
C GLU A 114 31.65 -8.19 19.30
N LEU A 115 30.68 -8.86 19.92
CA LEU A 115 30.93 -9.78 21.04
C LEU A 115 31.76 -11.00 20.63
N GLU A 116 31.58 -11.52 19.42
CA GLU A 116 32.43 -12.60 18.88
C GLU A 116 33.87 -12.14 18.67
N LYS A 117 34.08 -10.94 18.12
CA LYS A 117 35.42 -10.35 17.96
C LYS A 117 36.11 -10.13 19.30
N GLU A 118 35.39 -9.61 20.30
CA GLU A 118 35.90 -9.47 21.67
C GLU A 118 36.32 -10.82 22.27
N ARG A 119 35.52 -11.88 22.08
CA ARG A 119 35.84 -13.24 22.57
C ARG A 119 37.07 -13.85 21.91
N ILE A 120 37.27 -13.61 20.61
CA ILE A 120 38.44 -14.12 19.87
C ILE A 120 39.70 -13.33 20.24
N GLY A 121 39.57 -12.00 20.40
CA GLY A 121 40.67 -11.13 20.84
C GLY A 121 41.11 -11.39 22.29
N ALA A 122 40.23 -11.90 23.15
CA ALA A 122 40.53 -12.28 24.53
C ALA A 122 41.29 -13.61 24.68
N LYS A 123 41.60 -14.31 23.58
CA LYS A 123 42.24 -15.64 23.59
C LYS A 123 43.75 -15.62 23.26
N ILE A 124 44.41 -14.46 23.41
CA ILE A 124 45.88 -14.29 23.25
C ILE A 124 46.52 -14.10 24.62
#